data_AF-A0A8J4C7R8-F1
#
_entry.id   AF-A0A8J4C7R8-F1
#
_cell.length_a   1.000
_cell.length_b   1.000
_cell.length_c   1.000
_cell.angle_alpha   90.00
_cell.angle_beta   90.00
_cell.angle_gamma   90.00
#
_symmetry.space_group_name_H-M   'P 1'
#
loop_
_entity.id
_entity.type
_entity.pdbx_description
1 polymer ?
#
loop_
_entity_poly.entity_id
_entity_poly.type
_entity_poly.pdbx_seq_one_letter_code
_entity_poly.pdbx_strand_id
1 'polypeptide(L)'
;MTAGVWFSIVFSLGLLKLFQTSYAQTSLAISLQTTCPVLNFFDISSLQCASCPNGAFPDKTQRACLSCDATSGDAYNFQLGYAMVQTWSPAVLQSAQVCACQAPPANSTTVVAAAASNGTFFQRCVICPTGTVANSLNQCIPADNKTSLPPTPAQQLQQALQQLNIGLTSSAAVQASITVPTSSGSSQLTLNIQQSRPMVDMLGPSALTCKQGLGADRAACNAVANLCALTLYDSTSGACRMYDALVNLFVANSVGASPPPPSTTARRGTTNFKPETGSMPWLYYDGVGYTDDPNMDLRVQFSGGNLAEGQVSLLNFVLSSYLLNGTWLGYNMWTSEFQLCGAPKGDGSRWYRVGWNYKNSCSIKLEALLAEVAAAFTGAGDTVMHELFLQVGTSKLYPIPVLITNTITETTVANSGAVRRFFFVDGRLGFSAQSQGLQAVQYAADMQLNIVLRRSPRDSIYVPQLTITYSAWETNTLSTINLASDTINAQRPASFSVTYANEPDLNSRFW
;
A
#
# COMPACT_ATOMS: atom_id res chain seq x y z
N MET A 1 11.42 81.24 46.67
CA MET A 1 9.96 81.02 46.80
C MET A 1 9.58 79.99 45.74
N THR A 2 9.67 78.70 46.07
CA THR A 2 8.54 77.80 46.48
C THR A 2 7.61 77.53 45.31
N ALA A 3 7.34 76.32 44.80
CA ALA A 3 7.51 74.92 45.21
C ALA A 3 7.55 74.07 43.89
N GLY A 4 8.04 72.84 43.77
CA GLY A 4 8.24 71.75 44.73
C GLY A 4 7.11 70.72 44.63
N VAL A 5 7.17 69.76 43.69
CA VAL A 5 6.61 68.39 43.86
C VAL A 5 7.46 67.41 43.06
N TRP A 6 8.19 66.58 43.80
CA TRP A 6 8.81 65.33 43.37
C TRP A 6 7.80 64.19 43.55
N PHE A 7 7.72 63.25 42.61
CA PHE A 7 7.07 61.96 42.83
C PHE A 7 8.12 60.86 42.82
N SER A 8 8.39 60.34 44.02
CA SER A 8 9.11 59.09 44.25
C SER A 8 8.15 57.92 44.06
N ILE A 9 8.56 56.89 43.33
CA ILE A 9 7.98 55.54 43.46
C ILE A 9 9.08 54.61 43.94
N VAL A 10 8.84 54.07 45.13
CA VAL A 10 9.69 53.17 45.90
C VAL A 10 9.41 51.72 45.51
N PHE A 11 10.51 50.96 45.43
CA PHE A 11 10.70 49.52 45.59
C PHE A 11 9.49 48.63 45.92
N SER A 12 9.40 47.49 45.22
CA SER A 12 9.13 46.19 45.83
C SER A 12 9.73 45.06 44.99
N LEU A 13 10.90 44.59 45.42
CA LEU A 13 11.36 43.22 45.19
C LEU A 13 10.42 42.29 45.98
N GLY A 14 9.81 41.32 45.31
CA GLY A 14 8.92 40.36 45.95
C GLY A 14 8.68 39.10 45.11
N LEU A 15 9.43 38.07 45.45
CA LEU A 15 9.09 36.64 45.41
C LEU A 15 8.86 35.93 44.05
N LEU A 16 9.82 35.04 43.77
CA LEU A 16 9.60 33.66 43.30
C LEU A 16 8.23 33.07 43.70
N LYS A 17 7.48 32.60 42.70
CA LYS A 17 6.75 31.31 42.67
C LYS A 17 6.22 31.09 41.24
N LEU A 18 6.89 30.25 40.47
CA LEU A 18 6.42 28.90 40.15
C LEU A 18 5.03 28.88 39.49
N PHE A 19 5.01 29.07 38.18
CA PHE A 19 4.07 28.40 37.28
C PHE A 19 4.86 27.82 36.09
N GLN A 20 5.75 26.88 36.39
CA GLN A 20 5.99 25.79 35.44
C GLN A 20 4.76 24.89 35.53
N THR A 21 3.86 25.00 34.56
CA THR A 21 2.94 23.90 34.26
C THR A 21 3.78 22.77 33.68
N SER A 22 4.39 22.00 34.57
CA SER A 22 4.87 20.67 34.30
C SER A 22 3.66 19.82 33.89
N TYR A 23 3.39 19.79 32.59
CA TYR A 23 2.69 18.65 32.02
C TYR A 23 3.65 17.48 32.13
N ALA A 24 3.48 16.71 33.21
CA ALA A 24 3.99 15.36 33.27
C ALA A 24 3.57 14.68 31.96
N GLN A 25 4.54 14.34 31.13
CA GLN A 25 4.36 13.26 30.19
C GLN A 25 4.09 12.03 31.06
N THR A 26 2.82 11.73 31.29
CA THR A 26 2.41 10.36 31.58
C THR A 26 2.90 9.57 30.38
N SER A 27 4.07 8.94 30.54
CA SER A 27 4.47 7.85 29.69
C SER A 27 3.28 6.88 29.72
N LEU A 28 2.54 6.81 28.63
CA LEU A 28 1.57 5.76 28.40
C LEU A 28 2.36 4.46 28.44
N ALA A 29 2.45 3.88 29.63
CA ALA A 29 2.89 2.52 29.87
C ALA A 29 1.77 1.59 29.39
N ILE A 30 1.43 1.66 28.11
CA ILE A 30 0.68 0.58 27.48
C ILE A 30 1.74 -0.44 27.12
N SER A 31 1.92 -1.43 28.00
CA SER A 31 2.55 -2.67 27.56
C SER A 31 1.68 -3.19 26.43
N LEU A 32 2.17 -3.14 25.19
CA LEU A 32 1.49 -3.72 24.04
C LEU A 32 1.33 -5.22 24.34
N GLN A 33 0.10 -5.59 24.72
CA GLN A 33 -0.23 -6.95 25.07
C GLN A 33 -0.31 -7.74 23.76
N THR A 34 0.75 -8.47 23.42
CA THR A 34 0.88 -9.17 22.12
C THR A 34 -0.02 -10.39 21.99
N THR A 35 -0.63 -10.84 23.09
CA THR A 35 -1.51 -12.00 23.17
C THR A 35 -2.60 -11.76 24.21
N CYS A 36 -3.85 -12.01 23.85
CA CYS A 36 -4.97 -11.92 24.77
C CYS A 36 -5.20 -13.23 25.53
N PRO A 37 -5.80 -13.19 26.73
CA PRO A 37 -6.31 -14.39 27.37
C PRO A 37 -7.17 -15.20 26.40
N VAL A 38 -7.21 -16.53 26.57
CA VAL A 38 -7.77 -17.49 25.61
C VAL A 38 -9.23 -17.20 25.18
N LEU A 39 -10.00 -16.46 25.98
CA LEU A 39 -11.41 -16.09 25.70
C LEU A 39 -11.61 -14.63 25.25
N ASN A 40 -10.52 -13.88 25.09
CA ASN A 40 -10.55 -12.48 24.69
C ASN A 40 -9.91 -12.30 23.31
N PHE A 41 -10.32 -11.26 22.61
CA PHE A 41 -9.70 -10.80 21.37
C PHE A 41 -9.06 -9.43 21.59
N PHE A 42 -8.07 -9.11 20.78
CA PHE A 42 -7.43 -7.81 20.75
C PHE A 42 -8.34 -6.84 19.99
N ASP A 43 -9.05 -5.99 20.72
CA ASP A 43 -9.88 -4.95 20.14
C ASP A 43 -8.99 -3.80 19.68
N ILE A 44 -8.80 -3.71 18.37
CA ILE A 44 -7.94 -2.71 17.74
C ILE A 44 -8.48 -1.29 17.98
N SER A 45 -9.78 -1.12 18.20
CA SER A 45 -10.38 0.20 18.46
C SER A 45 -10.04 0.75 19.85
N SER A 46 -9.86 -0.13 20.83
CA SER A 46 -9.52 0.23 22.21
C SER A 46 -8.09 -0.12 22.61
N LEU A 47 -7.34 -0.81 21.74
CA LEU A 47 -5.99 -1.33 21.96
C LEU A 47 -5.86 -2.19 23.22
N GLN A 48 -6.93 -2.90 23.58
CA GLN A 48 -7.02 -3.72 24.78
C GLN A 48 -7.65 -5.08 24.46
N CYS A 49 -7.38 -6.06 25.30
CA CYS A 49 -8.06 -7.36 25.20
C CYS A 49 -9.49 -7.24 25.72
N ALA A 50 -10.46 -7.33 24.82
CA ALA A 50 -11.88 -7.32 25.14
C ALA A 50 -12.47 -8.73 25.08
N SER A 51 -13.50 -8.98 25.87
CA SER A 51 -14.29 -10.21 25.75
C SER A 51 -15.21 -10.11 24.53
N CYS A 52 -15.41 -11.23 23.84
CA CYS A 52 -16.35 -11.27 22.74
C CYS A 52 -17.80 -11.05 23.19
N PRO A 53 -18.67 -10.47 22.34
CA PRO A 53 -20.11 -10.39 22.60
C PRO A 53 -20.72 -11.77 22.91
N ASN A 54 -21.84 -11.80 23.64
CA ASN A 54 -22.52 -13.05 24.00
C ASN A 54 -22.80 -13.92 22.76
N GLY A 55 -22.38 -15.19 22.81
CA GLY A 55 -22.52 -16.15 21.71
C GLY A 55 -21.41 -16.10 20.65
N ALA A 56 -20.41 -15.22 20.83
CA ALA A 56 -19.22 -15.14 20.00
C ALA A 56 -17.97 -15.56 20.78
N PHE A 57 -16.90 -15.91 20.06
CA PHE A 57 -15.62 -16.35 20.61
C PHE A 57 -14.46 -15.82 19.77
N PRO A 58 -13.25 -15.62 20.35
CA PRO A 58 -12.12 -15.11 19.59
C PRO A 58 -11.70 -16.10 18.50
N ASP A 59 -11.32 -15.58 17.33
CA ASP A 59 -10.74 -16.37 16.26
C ASP A 59 -9.35 -16.92 16.66
N LYS A 60 -8.79 -17.80 15.82
CA LYS A 60 -7.45 -18.39 16.08
C LYS A 60 -6.35 -17.34 16.22
N THR A 61 -6.50 -16.18 15.59
CA THR A 61 -5.53 -15.09 15.69
C THR A 61 -5.82 -14.13 16.85
N GLN A 62 -6.93 -14.32 17.57
CA GLN A 62 -7.44 -13.43 18.63
C GLN A 62 -7.59 -11.97 18.17
N ARG A 63 -7.92 -11.73 16.90
CA ARG A 63 -8.09 -10.38 16.33
C ARG A 63 -9.55 -10.06 16.01
N ALA A 64 -10.41 -11.06 15.97
CA ALA A 64 -11.83 -10.88 15.72
C ALA A 64 -12.67 -11.82 16.58
N CYS A 65 -13.93 -11.46 16.80
CA CYS A 65 -14.92 -12.35 17.37
C CYS A 65 -15.71 -13.05 16.27
N LEU A 66 -15.84 -14.36 16.39
CA LEU A 66 -16.62 -15.25 15.53
C LEU A 66 -17.88 -15.69 16.26
N SER A 67 -19.03 -15.64 15.58
CA SER A 67 -20.25 -16.31 16.04
C SER A 67 -20.56 -17.53 15.18
N CYS A 68 -21.29 -18.51 15.69
CA CYS A 68 -21.82 -19.58 14.83
C CYS A 68 -23.01 -19.05 14.03
N ASP A 69 -22.98 -19.23 12.72
CA ASP A 69 -24.06 -18.81 11.84
C ASP A 69 -25.19 -19.84 11.89
N ALA A 70 -26.29 -19.48 12.55
CA ALA A 70 -27.47 -20.34 12.66
C ALA A 70 -28.33 -20.33 11.39
N THR A 71 -27.95 -19.60 10.35
CA THR A 71 -28.71 -19.53 9.09
C THR A 71 -28.27 -20.60 8.10
N SER A 72 -29.15 -20.84 7.13
CA SER A 72 -28.82 -21.56 5.90
C SER A 72 -28.98 -20.62 4.72
N GLY A 73 -28.19 -20.81 3.67
CA GLY A 73 -28.35 -20.02 2.47
C GLY A 73 -27.36 -20.41 1.37
N ASP A 74 -27.50 -19.70 0.27
CA ASP A 74 -26.61 -19.78 -0.89
C ASP A 74 -26.06 -18.38 -1.17
N ALA A 75 -24.76 -18.29 -1.39
CA ALA A 75 -24.12 -17.07 -1.84
C ALA A 75 -23.15 -17.40 -2.96
N TYR A 76 -23.14 -16.55 -3.97
CA TYR A 76 -22.06 -16.55 -4.94
C TYR A 76 -20.82 -15.98 -4.25
N ASN A 77 -19.85 -16.86 -4.00
CA ASN A 77 -18.56 -16.46 -3.46
C ASN A 77 -17.53 -16.42 -4.59
N PHE A 78 -16.83 -15.30 -4.68
CA PHE A 78 -15.70 -15.11 -5.58
C PHE A 78 -14.42 -15.31 -4.78
N GLN A 79 -14.08 -16.57 -4.51
CA GLN A 79 -12.77 -16.91 -3.96
C GLN A 79 -11.86 -17.39 -5.09
N LEU A 80 -10.66 -16.81 -5.17
CA LEU A 80 -9.59 -17.23 -6.09
C LEU A 80 -9.98 -17.20 -7.59
N GLY A 81 -10.78 -16.22 -8.01
CA GLY A 81 -11.07 -15.99 -9.44
C GLY A 81 -12.13 -16.90 -10.06
N TYR A 82 -12.83 -17.70 -9.26
CA TYR A 82 -13.99 -18.49 -9.72
C TYR A 82 -15.26 -18.04 -9.00
N ALA A 83 -16.35 -17.92 -9.75
CA ALA A 83 -17.68 -17.80 -9.18
C ALA A 83 -18.16 -19.21 -8.82
N MET A 84 -18.31 -19.50 -7.54
CA MET A 84 -18.95 -20.72 -7.08
C MET A 84 -20.13 -20.38 -6.18
N VAL A 85 -21.25 -21.08 -6.38
CA VAL A 85 -22.36 -21.06 -5.42
C VAL A 85 -21.89 -21.82 -4.19
N GLN A 86 -21.73 -21.08 -3.10
CA GLN A 86 -21.43 -21.64 -1.79
C GLN A 86 -22.73 -21.78 -1.02
N THR A 87 -23.20 -23.02 -0.90
CA THR A 87 -24.32 -23.40 -0.04
C THR A 87 -23.80 -23.64 1.38
N TRP A 88 -24.50 -23.12 2.39
CA TRP A 88 -24.22 -23.45 3.78
C TRP A 88 -25.47 -23.88 4.55
N SER A 89 -25.23 -24.71 5.56
CA SER A 89 -26.19 -25.11 6.58
C SER A 89 -25.89 -24.39 7.92
N PRO A 90 -26.83 -24.44 8.88
CA PRO A 90 -26.62 -23.86 10.20
C PRO A 90 -25.44 -24.51 10.92
N ALA A 91 -24.64 -23.67 11.58
CA ALA A 91 -23.61 -24.05 12.53
C ALA A 91 -24.11 -23.77 13.96
N VAL A 92 -23.78 -24.67 14.88
CA VAL A 92 -24.12 -24.57 16.30
C VAL A 92 -22.85 -24.56 17.15
N LEU A 93 -22.87 -23.83 18.25
CA LEU A 93 -21.74 -23.76 19.16
C LEU A 93 -21.58 -25.11 19.88
N GLN A 94 -20.50 -25.83 19.58
CA GLN A 94 -20.21 -27.14 20.20
C GLN A 94 -19.40 -26.98 21.48
N SER A 95 -18.51 -25.99 21.53
CA SER A 95 -17.72 -25.62 22.70
C SER A 95 -17.52 -24.11 22.74
N ALA A 96 -16.91 -23.59 23.80
CA ALA A 96 -16.66 -22.16 23.97
C ALA A 96 -15.88 -21.48 22.82
N GLN A 97 -15.28 -22.25 21.90
CA GLN A 97 -14.44 -21.72 20.81
C GLN A 97 -14.63 -22.41 19.46
N VAL A 98 -15.59 -23.33 19.35
CA VAL A 98 -15.74 -24.16 18.15
C VAL A 98 -17.20 -24.29 17.76
N CYS A 99 -17.51 -23.89 16.53
CA CYS A 99 -18.77 -24.23 15.89
C CYS A 99 -18.68 -25.63 15.28
N ALA A 100 -19.79 -26.36 15.33
CA ALA A 100 -20.00 -27.61 14.63
C ALA A 100 -21.22 -27.51 13.73
N CYS A 101 -21.26 -28.34 12.70
CA CYS A 101 -22.41 -28.36 11.80
C CYS A 101 -23.58 -29.09 12.44
N GLN A 102 -24.77 -28.49 12.34
CA GLN A 102 -25.98 -29.30 12.39
C GLN A 102 -25.93 -30.32 11.25
N ALA A 103 -26.50 -31.51 11.48
CA ALA A 103 -26.36 -32.67 10.61
C ALA A 103 -26.44 -32.27 9.12
N PRO A 104 -25.43 -32.63 8.30
CA PRO A 104 -25.42 -32.24 6.90
C PRO A 104 -26.63 -32.82 6.17
N PRO A 105 -27.12 -32.17 5.08
CA PRO A 105 -28.11 -32.78 4.20
C PRO A 105 -27.70 -34.19 3.78
N ALA A 106 -28.68 -35.09 3.59
CA ALA A 106 -28.41 -36.48 3.21
C ALA A 106 -27.49 -36.54 1.97
N ASN A 107 -26.47 -37.41 2.04
CA ASN A 107 -25.44 -37.60 1.01
C ASN A 107 -24.50 -36.40 0.77
N SER A 108 -24.39 -35.49 1.73
CA SER A 108 -23.41 -34.41 1.70
C SER A 108 -22.51 -34.43 2.94
N THR A 109 -21.37 -33.77 2.83
CA THR A 109 -20.50 -33.49 3.97
C THR A 109 -20.33 -31.99 4.08
N THR A 110 -20.00 -31.52 5.28
CA THR A 110 -19.85 -30.08 5.55
C THR A 110 -18.48 -29.80 6.13
N VAL A 111 -17.98 -28.59 5.86
CA VAL A 111 -16.79 -28.04 6.50
C VAL A 111 -17.13 -26.73 7.18
N VAL A 112 -16.54 -26.47 8.34
CA VAL A 112 -16.72 -25.22 9.08
C VAL A 112 -15.81 -24.16 8.46
N ALA A 113 -16.36 -23.15 7.79
CA ALA A 113 -15.60 -22.06 7.22
C ALA A 113 -15.92 -20.74 7.91
N ALA A 114 -14.90 -19.89 8.08
CA ALA A 114 -15.09 -18.50 8.49
C ALA A 114 -15.64 -17.68 7.32
N ALA A 115 -16.54 -16.77 7.61
CA ALA A 115 -17.11 -15.82 6.67
C ALA A 115 -17.33 -14.47 7.35
N ALA A 116 -17.46 -13.42 6.54
CA ALA A 116 -17.74 -12.07 7.00
C ALA A 116 -18.95 -11.51 6.25
N SER A 117 -19.82 -10.78 6.95
CA SER A 117 -20.93 -10.02 6.36
C SER A 117 -21.21 -8.80 7.23
N ASN A 118 -21.29 -7.62 6.62
CA ASN A 118 -21.56 -6.34 7.30
C ASN A 118 -20.65 -6.07 8.52
N GLY A 119 -19.38 -6.45 8.46
CA GLY A 119 -18.41 -6.24 9.54
C GLY A 119 -18.48 -7.27 10.68
N THR A 120 -19.41 -8.23 10.62
CA THR A 120 -19.51 -9.33 11.57
C THR A 120 -18.85 -10.57 11.00
N PHE A 121 -18.03 -11.25 11.80
CA PHE A 121 -17.41 -12.51 11.42
C PHE A 121 -18.16 -13.69 12.05
N PHE A 122 -18.29 -14.76 11.28
CA PHE A 122 -19.00 -15.95 11.71
C PHE A 122 -18.43 -17.21 11.10
N GLN A 123 -18.64 -18.33 11.77
CA GLN A 123 -18.37 -19.65 11.23
C GLN A 123 -19.67 -20.26 10.74
N ARG A 124 -19.68 -20.71 9.49
CA ARG A 124 -20.82 -21.37 8.85
C ARG A 124 -20.42 -22.75 8.32
N CYS A 125 -21.40 -23.62 8.16
CA CYS A 125 -21.17 -24.96 7.67
C CYS A 125 -21.35 -25.03 6.17
N VAL A 126 -20.24 -24.97 5.45
CA VAL A 126 -20.20 -25.00 3.99
C VAL A 126 -20.44 -26.43 3.55
N ILE A 127 -21.45 -26.64 2.72
CA ILE A 127 -21.73 -27.94 2.13
C ILE A 127 -20.69 -28.19 1.04
N CYS A 128 -20.02 -29.33 1.12
CA CYS A 128 -19.07 -29.74 0.10
C CYS A 128 -19.80 -29.96 -1.24
N PRO A 129 -19.31 -29.37 -2.34
CA PRO A 129 -19.91 -29.53 -3.66
C PRO A 129 -20.05 -31.01 -4.06
N THR A 130 -20.98 -31.32 -4.96
CA THR A 130 -21.14 -32.66 -5.52
C THR A 130 -19.80 -33.20 -6.04
N GLY A 131 -19.47 -34.44 -5.66
CA GLY A 131 -18.18 -35.06 -6.00
C GLY A 131 -17.05 -34.74 -5.01
N THR A 132 -17.34 -34.06 -3.89
CA THR A 132 -16.37 -33.82 -2.80
C THR A 132 -16.91 -34.28 -1.44
N VAL A 133 -15.99 -34.66 -0.55
CA VAL A 133 -16.19 -35.08 0.84
C VAL A 133 -15.30 -34.27 1.77
N ALA A 134 -15.77 -33.94 2.97
CA ALA A 134 -14.96 -33.28 3.99
C ALA A 134 -13.84 -34.22 4.48
N ASN A 135 -12.61 -33.74 4.51
CA ASN A 135 -11.49 -34.46 5.12
C ASN A 135 -11.31 -34.10 6.61
N SER A 136 -10.38 -34.78 7.29
CA SER A 136 -10.01 -34.51 8.68
C SER A 136 -9.37 -33.13 8.91
N LEU A 137 -8.95 -32.45 7.84
CA LEU A 137 -8.42 -31.08 7.87
C LEU A 137 -9.51 -30.02 7.64
N ASN A 138 -10.78 -30.42 7.63
CA ASN A 138 -11.93 -29.53 7.43
C ASN A 138 -11.89 -28.83 6.05
N GLN A 139 -11.57 -29.59 5.01
CA GLN A 139 -11.54 -29.18 3.61
C GLN A 139 -12.41 -30.12 2.77
N CYS A 140 -13.10 -29.59 1.76
CA CYS A 140 -13.80 -30.40 0.78
C CYS A 140 -12.78 -30.97 -0.21
N ILE A 141 -12.54 -32.27 -0.13
CA ILE A 141 -11.64 -33.01 -1.02
C ILE A 141 -12.47 -33.87 -1.96
N PRO A 142 -11.99 -34.22 -3.16
CA PRO A 142 -12.83 -35.00 -4.05
C PRO A 142 -13.09 -36.44 -3.55
N ALA A 143 -14.32 -36.92 -3.76
CA ALA A 143 -14.83 -38.20 -3.24
C ALA A 143 -14.19 -39.41 -3.94
N ASP A 144 -13.72 -39.19 -5.17
CA ASP A 144 -12.96 -40.10 -6.00
C ASP A 144 -11.54 -39.55 -6.20
N ASN A 145 -10.52 -40.42 -6.12
CA ASN A 145 -9.10 -40.08 -6.39
C ASN A 145 -8.84 -39.58 -7.84
N LYS A 146 -9.87 -39.26 -8.61
CA LYS A 146 -9.84 -38.84 -10.02
C LYS A 146 -10.01 -37.34 -10.21
N THR A 147 -10.43 -36.62 -9.17
CA THR A 147 -10.63 -35.17 -9.18
C THR A 147 -9.49 -34.56 -8.35
N SER A 148 -8.68 -33.70 -8.99
CA SER A 148 -7.50 -33.12 -8.35
C SER A 148 -7.93 -32.06 -7.33
N LEU A 149 -7.31 -32.07 -6.15
CA LEU A 149 -7.40 -30.92 -5.23
C LEU A 149 -7.00 -29.64 -5.98
N PRO A 150 -7.64 -28.49 -5.67
CA PRO A 150 -7.16 -27.21 -6.18
C PRO A 150 -5.69 -27.07 -5.78
N PRO A 151 -4.81 -26.69 -6.72
CA PRO A 151 -3.39 -26.61 -6.44
C PRO A 151 -3.14 -25.59 -5.33
N THR A 152 -2.29 -25.95 -4.37
CA THR A 152 -1.85 -25.04 -3.31
C THR A 152 -1.13 -23.82 -3.90
N PRO A 153 -1.03 -22.69 -3.19
CA PRO A 153 -0.27 -21.52 -3.67
C PRO A 153 1.16 -21.85 -4.09
N ALA A 154 1.83 -22.78 -3.39
CA ALA A 154 3.17 -23.25 -3.75
C ALA A 154 3.19 -24.05 -5.07
N GLN A 155 2.21 -24.93 -5.30
CA GLN A 155 2.06 -25.66 -6.56
C GLN A 155 1.72 -24.72 -7.71
N GLN A 156 0.84 -23.74 -7.45
CA GLN A 156 0.50 -22.67 -8.39
C GLN A 156 1.74 -21.84 -8.74
N LEU A 157 2.56 -21.47 -7.75
CA LEU A 157 3.82 -20.75 -7.99
C LEU A 157 4.76 -21.55 -8.90
N GLN A 158 4.95 -22.84 -8.64
CA GLN A 158 5.79 -23.69 -9.47
C GLN A 158 5.26 -23.78 -10.91
N GLN A 159 3.96 -23.95 -11.08
CA GLN A 159 3.31 -23.95 -12.40
C GLN A 159 3.48 -22.60 -13.11
N ALA A 160 3.30 -21.47 -12.40
CA ALA A 160 3.49 -20.14 -12.95
C ALA A 160 4.93 -19.94 -13.46
N LEU A 161 5.92 -20.28 -12.63
CA LEU A 161 7.35 -20.20 -12.98
C LEU A 161 7.67 -21.02 -14.24
N GLN A 162 7.18 -22.26 -14.30
CA GLN A 162 7.38 -23.15 -15.46
C GLN A 162 6.69 -22.61 -16.71
N GLN A 163 5.40 -22.23 -16.61
CA GLN A 163 4.63 -21.78 -17.76
C GLN A 163 5.06 -20.41 -18.29
N LEU A 164 5.69 -19.57 -17.46
CA LEU A 164 6.23 -18.27 -17.86
C LEU A 164 7.74 -18.33 -18.18
N ASN A 165 8.34 -19.53 -18.12
CA ASN A 165 9.77 -19.74 -18.36
C ASN A 165 10.69 -18.85 -17.48
N ILE A 166 10.34 -18.72 -16.21
CA ILE A 166 11.10 -17.91 -15.25
C ILE A 166 12.10 -18.82 -14.52
N GLY A 167 13.40 -18.57 -14.75
CA GLY A 167 14.51 -19.32 -14.16
C GLY A 167 14.76 -19.02 -12.67
N LEU A 168 13.74 -19.08 -11.83
CA LEU A 168 13.84 -18.95 -10.38
C LEU A 168 13.38 -20.23 -9.69
N THR A 169 13.97 -20.53 -8.53
CA THR A 169 13.42 -21.54 -7.61
C THR A 169 12.21 -20.95 -6.87
N SER A 170 11.31 -21.80 -6.39
CA SER A 170 10.16 -21.35 -5.59
C SER A 170 10.59 -20.58 -4.34
N SER A 171 11.72 -20.95 -3.71
CA SER A 171 12.26 -20.24 -2.55
C SER A 171 12.76 -18.84 -2.88
N ALA A 172 13.45 -18.67 -4.02
CA ALA A 172 13.89 -17.37 -4.48
C ALA A 172 12.71 -16.48 -4.91
N ALA A 173 11.68 -17.06 -5.53
CA ALA A 173 10.51 -16.32 -5.99
C ALA A 173 9.67 -15.73 -4.85
N VAL A 174 9.69 -16.33 -3.65
CA VAL A 174 8.95 -15.84 -2.46
C VAL A 174 9.81 -15.06 -1.47
N GLN A 175 11.09 -14.86 -1.76
CA GLN A 175 11.96 -14.03 -0.95
C GLN A 175 11.68 -12.54 -1.21
N ALA A 176 11.76 -11.72 -0.18
CA ALA A 176 11.76 -10.27 -0.30
C ALA A 176 13.00 -9.69 0.38
N SER A 177 13.55 -8.64 -0.23
CA SER A 177 14.71 -7.90 0.27
C SER A 177 14.26 -6.51 0.68
N ILE A 178 14.52 -6.12 1.93
CA ILE A 178 14.15 -4.82 2.48
C ILE A 178 15.39 -4.14 3.03
N THR A 179 15.69 -2.94 2.54
CA THR A 179 16.85 -2.17 3.02
C THR A 179 16.45 -1.28 4.19
N VAL A 180 17.10 -1.50 5.34
CA VAL A 180 16.89 -0.80 6.61
C VAL A 180 18.12 0.06 6.92
N PRO A 181 17.98 1.35 7.25
CA PRO A 181 19.11 2.13 7.73
C PRO A 181 19.53 1.65 9.13
N THR A 182 20.84 1.56 9.34
CA THR A 182 21.44 1.28 10.65
C THR A 182 21.22 2.44 11.63
N SER A 183 21.36 2.19 12.93
CA SER A 183 21.22 3.20 13.99
C SER A 183 22.14 4.42 13.83
N SER A 184 23.27 4.26 13.12
CA SER A 184 24.20 5.35 12.81
C SER A 184 23.72 6.27 11.67
N GLY A 185 22.67 5.90 10.93
CA GLY A 185 22.18 6.61 9.74
C GLY A 185 23.13 6.59 8.52
N SER A 186 24.37 6.10 8.69
CA SER A 186 25.43 6.15 7.66
C SER A 186 25.58 4.87 6.85
N SER A 187 25.06 3.74 7.36
CA SER A 187 25.12 2.43 6.72
C SER A 187 23.72 1.84 6.55
N GLN A 188 23.54 1.02 5.51
CA GLN A 188 22.31 0.30 5.22
C GLN A 188 22.50 -1.21 5.43
N LEU A 189 21.49 -1.86 5.98
CA LEU A 189 21.39 -3.32 6.14
C LEU A 189 20.30 -3.84 5.20
N THR A 190 20.56 -4.91 4.47
CA THR A 190 19.52 -5.61 3.71
C THR A 190 18.97 -6.77 4.53
N LEU A 191 17.69 -6.70 4.90
CA LEU A 191 16.94 -7.78 5.53
C LEU A 191 16.32 -8.67 4.44
N ASN A 192 16.66 -9.96 4.46
CA ASN A 192 16.10 -10.95 3.56
C ASN A 192 14.99 -11.73 4.25
N ILE A 193 13.75 -11.38 3.93
CA ILE A 193 12.55 -12.03 4.46
C ILE A 193 12.36 -13.34 3.74
N GLN A 194 12.72 -14.44 4.42
CA GLN A 194 12.47 -15.78 3.91
C GLN A 194 10.95 -16.03 3.92
N GLN A 195 10.40 -16.41 2.76
CA GLN A 195 8.97 -16.65 2.57
C GLN A 195 8.12 -15.44 2.97
N SER A 196 8.29 -14.33 2.28
CA SER A 196 7.41 -13.16 2.42
C SER A 196 5.95 -13.58 2.19
N ARG A 197 5.08 -13.34 3.17
CA ARG A 197 3.70 -13.81 3.18
C ARG A 197 2.91 -13.43 1.91
N PRO A 198 2.88 -12.17 1.44
CA PRO A 198 2.18 -11.84 0.21
C PRO A 198 2.75 -12.58 -1.01
N MET A 199 4.06 -12.85 -1.04
CA MET A 199 4.65 -13.62 -2.14
C MET A 199 4.25 -15.09 -2.10
N VAL A 200 4.23 -15.70 -0.91
CA VAL A 200 3.79 -17.09 -0.72
C VAL A 200 2.32 -17.27 -1.07
N ASP A 201 1.48 -16.37 -0.57
CA ASP A 201 0.03 -16.52 -0.64
C ASP A 201 -0.55 -16.11 -2.00
N MET A 202 0.09 -15.18 -2.72
CA MET A 202 -0.55 -14.47 -3.83
C MET A 202 0.22 -14.54 -5.15
N LEU A 203 1.56 -14.60 -5.14
CA LEU A 203 2.34 -14.47 -6.37
C LEU A 203 2.00 -15.56 -7.41
N GLY A 204 2.06 -16.82 -7.00
CA GLY A 204 1.71 -17.96 -7.84
C GLY A 204 0.24 -17.95 -8.33
N PRO A 205 -0.74 -17.91 -7.42
CA PRO A 205 -2.15 -17.85 -7.78
C PRO A 205 -2.47 -16.70 -8.74
N SER A 206 -2.06 -15.47 -8.41
CA SER A 206 -2.35 -14.29 -9.23
C SER A 206 -1.71 -14.34 -10.61
N ALA A 207 -0.46 -14.82 -10.71
CA ALA A 207 0.22 -14.95 -12.01
C ALA A 207 -0.45 -16.00 -12.91
N LEU A 208 -0.83 -17.16 -12.36
CA LEU A 208 -1.57 -18.17 -13.11
C LEU A 208 -2.94 -17.69 -13.55
N THR A 209 -3.73 -17.11 -12.65
CA THR A 209 -5.07 -16.63 -13.00
C THR A 209 -5.00 -15.53 -14.06
N CYS A 210 -4.07 -14.58 -13.93
CA CYS A 210 -3.83 -13.56 -14.95
C CYS A 210 -3.45 -14.19 -16.29
N LYS A 211 -2.50 -15.14 -16.31
CA LYS A 211 -2.07 -15.85 -17.52
C LYS A 211 -3.20 -16.63 -18.18
N GLN A 212 -3.88 -17.50 -17.43
CA GLN A 212 -4.92 -18.42 -17.92
C GLN A 212 -6.16 -17.66 -18.39
N GLY A 213 -6.50 -16.57 -17.71
CA GLY A 213 -7.55 -15.64 -18.14
C GLY A 213 -7.15 -14.76 -19.34
N LEU A 214 -5.94 -14.93 -19.92
CA LEU A 214 -5.40 -14.07 -20.98
C LEU A 214 -5.46 -12.56 -20.62
N GLY A 215 -5.33 -12.29 -19.32
CA GLY A 215 -5.43 -10.99 -18.69
C GLY A 215 -6.82 -10.34 -18.69
N ALA A 216 -7.88 -11.12 -18.96
CA ALA A 216 -9.26 -10.71 -18.71
C ALA A 216 -9.54 -10.53 -17.22
N ASP A 217 -8.91 -11.33 -16.35
CA ASP A 217 -8.95 -11.12 -14.90
C ASP A 217 -8.02 -9.95 -14.51
N ARG A 218 -8.59 -8.75 -14.52
CA ARG A 218 -7.88 -7.52 -14.17
C ARG A 218 -7.43 -7.51 -12.72
N ALA A 219 -8.16 -8.14 -11.79
CA ALA A 219 -7.74 -8.18 -10.39
C ALA A 219 -6.47 -9.02 -10.24
N ALA A 220 -6.43 -10.22 -10.85
CA ALA A 220 -5.24 -11.07 -10.83
C ALA A 220 -4.01 -10.37 -11.45
N CYS A 221 -4.16 -9.72 -12.60
CA CYS A 221 -3.05 -8.99 -13.23
C CYS A 221 -2.61 -7.76 -12.41
N ASN A 222 -3.55 -7.07 -11.77
CA ASN A 222 -3.24 -5.99 -10.83
C ASN A 222 -2.51 -6.50 -9.59
N ALA A 223 -2.84 -7.69 -9.08
CA ALA A 223 -2.16 -8.28 -7.93
C ALA A 223 -0.67 -8.53 -8.22
N VAL A 224 -0.34 -9.12 -9.37
CA VAL A 224 1.07 -9.33 -9.77
C VAL A 224 1.81 -8.00 -9.88
N ALA A 225 1.18 -6.99 -10.49
CA ALA A 225 1.76 -5.67 -10.62
C ALA A 225 1.94 -4.97 -9.25
N ASN A 226 0.98 -5.15 -8.34
CA ASN A 226 1.07 -4.63 -6.98
C ASN A 226 2.21 -5.30 -6.21
N LEU A 227 2.42 -6.60 -6.35
CA LEU A 227 3.54 -7.31 -5.73
C LEU A 227 4.90 -6.83 -6.26
N CYS A 228 5.03 -6.52 -7.56
CA CYS A 228 6.26 -5.95 -8.11
C CYS A 228 6.54 -4.55 -7.53
N ALA A 229 5.52 -3.69 -7.51
CA ALA A 229 5.65 -2.37 -6.90
C ALA A 229 5.90 -2.43 -5.38
N LEU A 230 5.37 -3.45 -4.68
CA LEU A 230 5.63 -3.70 -3.26
C LEU A 230 7.10 -4.01 -2.99
N THR A 231 7.79 -4.70 -3.91
CA THR A 231 9.24 -4.94 -3.87
C THR A 231 10.08 -3.76 -4.32
N LEU A 232 9.47 -2.56 -4.39
CA LEU A 232 10.10 -1.36 -4.93
C LEU A 232 10.70 -1.62 -6.33
N TYR A 233 10.02 -2.38 -7.19
CA TYR A 233 10.46 -2.64 -8.55
C TYR A 233 11.84 -3.31 -8.68
N ASP A 234 12.25 -4.09 -7.67
CA ASP A 234 13.46 -4.90 -7.76
C ASP A 234 13.31 -5.92 -8.90
N SER A 235 14.02 -5.67 -10.01
CA SER A 235 14.06 -6.53 -11.20
C SER A 235 14.54 -7.95 -10.92
N THR A 236 15.20 -8.19 -9.80
CA THR A 236 15.64 -9.52 -9.39
C THR A 236 14.56 -10.29 -8.62
N SER A 237 13.54 -9.61 -8.09
CA SER A 237 12.45 -10.21 -7.34
C SER A 237 11.60 -11.16 -8.21
N GLY A 238 11.01 -12.18 -7.57
CA GLY A 238 10.06 -13.07 -8.23
C GLY A 238 8.84 -12.33 -8.79
N ALA A 239 8.36 -11.31 -8.07
CA ALA A 239 7.19 -10.53 -8.47
C ALA A 239 7.40 -9.72 -9.75
N CYS A 240 8.51 -8.97 -9.85
CA CYS A 240 8.78 -8.19 -11.05
C CYS A 240 9.12 -9.06 -12.27
N ARG A 241 9.85 -10.16 -12.07
CA ARG A 241 10.08 -11.14 -13.17
C ARG A 241 8.79 -11.77 -13.67
N MET A 242 7.83 -12.05 -12.79
CA MET A 242 6.50 -12.51 -13.20
C MET A 242 5.71 -11.45 -13.95
N TYR A 243 5.75 -10.20 -13.46
CA TYR A 243 5.13 -9.07 -14.15
C TYR A 243 5.68 -8.93 -15.58
N ASP A 244 7.00 -8.88 -15.73
CA ASP A 244 7.66 -8.71 -17.03
C ASP A 244 7.37 -9.88 -17.98
N ALA A 245 7.38 -11.12 -17.47
CA ALA A 245 7.04 -12.29 -18.27
C ALA A 245 5.58 -12.26 -18.78
N LEU A 246 4.63 -11.77 -17.96
CA LEU A 246 3.23 -11.61 -18.37
C LEU A 246 3.05 -10.45 -19.36
N VAL A 247 3.75 -9.33 -19.18
CA VAL A 247 3.79 -8.24 -20.15
C VAL A 247 4.25 -8.77 -21.51
N ASN A 248 5.41 -9.44 -21.55
CA ASN A 248 5.96 -10.02 -22.77
C ASN A 248 5.01 -11.01 -23.43
N LEU A 249 4.37 -11.88 -22.63
CA LEU A 249 3.37 -12.83 -23.12
C LEU A 249 2.19 -12.13 -23.80
N PHE A 250 1.59 -11.12 -23.16
CA PHE A 250 0.40 -10.48 -23.71
C PHE A 250 0.72 -9.55 -24.86
N VAL A 251 1.86 -8.88 -24.86
CA VAL A 251 2.32 -8.09 -26.01
C VAL A 251 2.53 -9.01 -27.22
N ALA A 252 3.21 -10.15 -27.05
CA ALA A 252 3.40 -11.12 -28.14
C ALA A 252 2.09 -11.73 -28.66
N ASN A 253 1.10 -11.95 -27.78
CA ASN A 253 -0.21 -12.50 -28.13
C ASN A 253 -1.22 -11.47 -28.66
N SER A 254 -0.87 -10.18 -28.66
CA SER A 254 -1.68 -9.10 -29.23
C SER A 254 -1.57 -9.10 -30.77
N VAL A 255 -1.93 -10.21 -31.41
CA VAL A 255 -1.92 -10.35 -32.87
C VAL A 255 -3.02 -9.47 -33.46
N GLY A 256 -2.67 -8.23 -33.82
CA GLY A 256 -3.60 -7.25 -34.41
C GLY A 256 -3.34 -5.79 -34.00
N ALA A 257 -2.58 -5.54 -32.94
CA ALA A 257 -1.98 -4.23 -32.72
C ALA A 257 -0.65 -4.20 -33.49
N SER A 258 -0.50 -3.26 -34.42
CA SER A 258 0.76 -3.10 -35.17
C SER A 258 1.92 -2.95 -34.19
N PRO A 259 3.09 -3.58 -34.42
CA PRO A 259 4.25 -3.30 -33.58
C PRO A 259 4.54 -1.80 -33.68
N PRO A 260 4.75 -1.06 -32.57
CA PRO A 260 5.38 0.23 -32.70
C PRO A 260 6.78 -0.04 -33.28
N PRO A 261 7.20 0.70 -34.32
CA PRO A 261 8.50 0.46 -34.92
C PRO A 261 9.61 0.70 -33.88
N PRO A 262 10.77 0.06 -34.01
CA PRO A 262 11.94 0.45 -33.24
C PRO A 262 12.35 1.83 -33.75
N SER A 263 11.91 2.89 -33.09
CA SER A 263 12.24 4.25 -33.53
C SER A 263 13.22 4.87 -32.56
N THR A 264 14.49 4.69 -32.88
CA THR A 264 15.62 5.50 -32.39
C THR A 264 15.56 6.97 -32.86
N THR A 265 14.43 7.44 -33.42
CA THR A 265 14.31 8.80 -34.00
C THR A 265 12.90 9.42 -33.91
N ALA A 266 11.95 8.89 -33.12
CA ALA A 266 10.62 9.52 -33.00
C ALA A 266 10.72 10.82 -32.18
N ARG A 267 10.38 11.94 -32.82
CA ARG A 267 10.29 13.29 -32.23
C ARG A 267 9.47 13.28 -30.94
N ARG A 268 9.91 14.10 -29.96
CA ARG A 268 9.12 14.61 -28.83
C ARG A 268 7.67 14.91 -29.27
N GLY A 269 6.69 14.24 -28.68
CA GLY A 269 5.28 14.65 -28.75
C GLY A 269 4.30 13.79 -29.57
N THR A 270 4.61 12.55 -29.95
CA THR A 270 3.60 11.65 -30.57
C THR A 270 3.12 10.56 -29.62
N THR A 271 2.01 10.84 -28.92
CA THR A 271 0.90 9.98 -28.45
C THR A 271 1.11 8.60 -27.77
N ASN A 272 2.28 7.96 -27.81
CA ASN A 272 2.47 6.62 -27.26
C ASN A 272 3.36 6.66 -26.02
N PHE A 273 2.95 7.47 -25.05
CA PHE A 273 3.63 7.52 -23.77
C PHE A 273 3.25 6.37 -22.83
N LYS A 274 2.13 5.70 -23.13
CA LYS A 274 1.75 4.46 -22.47
C LYS A 274 2.44 3.29 -23.22
N PRO A 275 3.38 2.56 -22.58
CA PRO A 275 3.95 1.38 -23.19
C PRO A 275 2.88 0.30 -23.32
N GLU A 276 3.04 -0.48 -24.38
CA GLU A 276 2.18 -1.59 -24.68
C GLU A 276 2.43 -2.69 -23.65
N THR A 277 1.45 -2.89 -22.77
CA THR A 277 1.49 -3.91 -21.73
C THR A 277 0.44 -4.99 -21.96
N GLY A 278 -0.25 -4.93 -23.11
CA GLY A 278 -1.39 -5.77 -23.44
C GLY A 278 -2.45 -5.71 -22.33
N SER A 279 -2.70 -6.85 -21.70
CA SER A 279 -3.66 -6.95 -20.60
C SER A 279 -3.08 -6.63 -19.21
N MET A 280 -1.75 -6.50 -19.08
CA MET A 280 -1.14 -6.07 -17.81
C MET A 280 -1.40 -4.58 -17.55
N PRO A 281 -1.56 -4.16 -16.28
CA PRO A 281 -1.51 -2.76 -15.95
C PRO A 281 -0.09 -2.23 -16.19
N TRP A 282 0.00 -1.04 -16.75
CA TRP A 282 1.27 -0.37 -16.99
C TRP A 282 1.92 0.12 -15.69
N LEU A 283 3.20 -0.22 -15.49
CA LEU A 283 4.01 0.17 -14.33
C LEU A 283 5.20 1.09 -14.63
N TYR A 284 5.91 0.90 -15.75
CA TYR A 284 7.20 1.55 -16.02
C TYR A 284 7.12 2.64 -17.07
N TYR A 285 7.57 3.84 -16.77
CA TYR A 285 7.67 4.89 -17.76
C TYR A 285 8.90 4.65 -18.66
N ASP A 286 8.67 4.22 -19.90
CA ASP A 286 9.73 3.99 -20.87
C ASP A 286 10.11 5.30 -21.59
N GLY A 287 11.42 5.55 -21.71
CA GLY A 287 11.96 6.67 -22.49
C GLY A 287 12.13 7.98 -21.70
N VAL A 288 12.54 9.02 -22.41
CA VAL A 288 12.78 10.37 -21.86
C VAL A 288 11.69 11.34 -22.31
N GLY A 289 11.31 12.26 -21.42
CA GLY A 289 10.50 13.43 -21.77
C GLY A 289 9.01 13.35 -21.47
N TYR A 290 8.55 12.44 -20.61
CA TYR A 290 7.15 12.47 -20.17
C TYR A 290 6.80 13.74 -19.40
N THR A 291 7.65 14.04 -18.42
CA THR A 291 7.53 15.20 -17.58
C THR A 291 7.65 16.45 -18.43
N ASP A 292 8.45 16.38 -19.51
CA ASP A 292 8.61 17.45 -20.50
C ASP A 292 7.46 17.53 -21.54
N ASP A 293 6.38 16.74 -21.44
CA ASP A 293 5.28 16.75 -22.41
C ASP A 293 4.53 18.12 -22.36
N PRO A 294 4.60 18.92 -23.44
CA PRO A 294 3.95 20.23 -23.47
C PRO A 294 2.43 20.16 -23.73
N ASN A 295 1.86 18.97 -23.95
CA ASN A 295 0.47 18.82 -24.35
C ASN A 295 -0.51 18.75 -23.17
N MET A 296 -0.03 18.87 -21.93
CA MET A 296 -0.90 19.04 -20.78
C MET A 296 -1.55 20.43 -20.82
N ASP A 297 -2.80 20.49 -21.27
CA ASP A 297 -3.62 21.70 -21.40
C ASP A 297 -4.13 22.18 -20.02
N LEU A 298 -3.19 22.46 -19.11
CA LEU A 298 -3.44 22.98 -17.78
C LEU A 298 -2.77 24.34 -17.65
N ARG A 299 -3.59 25.36 -17.42
CA ARG A 299 -3.17 26.72 -17.12
C ARG A 299 -3.29 26.99 -15.63
N VAL A 300 -2.23 27.51 -15.04
CA VAL A 300 -2.12 27.79 -13.62
C VAL A 300 -2.12 29.30 -13.38
N GLN A 301 -2.80 29.74 -12.33
CA GLN A 301 -2.85 31.14 -11.92
C GLN A 301 -2.95 31.26 -10.40
N PHE A 302 -2.61 32.42 -9.84
CA PHE A 302 -2.52 32.58 -8.39
C PHE A 302 -3.88 32.72 -7.69
N SER A 303 -4.93 33.10 -8.43
CA SER A 303 -6.29 33.26 -7.88
C SER A 303 -7.36 33.01 -8.94
N GLY A 304 -8.53 32.54 -8.51
CA GLY A 304 -9.65 32.21 -9.39
C GLY A 304 -9.38 31.01 -10.30
N GLY A 305 -10.18 30.87 -11.35
CA GLY A 305 -10.02 29.82 -12.37
C GLY A 305 -11.33 29.17 -12.73
N ASN A 306 -11.38 28.69 -13.97
CA ASN A 306 -12.44 27.83 -14.43
C ASN A 306 -11.82 26.48 -14.79
N LEU A 307 -12.06 25.47 -13.94
CA LEU A 307 -11.57 24.12 -14.18
C LEU A 307 -12.07 23.60 -15.54
N ALA A 308 -13.27 23.98 -15.99
CA ALA A 308 -13.79 23.57 -17.29
C ALA A 308 -12.99 24.17 -18.48
N GLU A 309 -12.29 25.28 -18.27
CA GLU A 309 -11.40 25.92 -19.23
C GLU A 309 -9.92 25.54 -19.01
N GLY A 310 -9.64 24.57 -18.13
CA GLY A 310 -8.28 24.16 -17.78
C GLY A 310 -7.51 25.19 -16.96
N GLN A 311 -8.17 26.18 -16.36
CA GLN A 311 -7.54 27.23 -15.55
C GLN A 311 -7.72 26.96 -14.06
N VAL A 312 -6.63 26.84 -13.31
CA VAL A 312 -6.67 26.47 -11.88
C VAL A 312 -5.77 27.33 -11.01
N SER A 313 -6.23 27.63 -9.79
CA SER A 313 -5.40 28.15 -8.69
C SER A 313 -5.10 27.10 -7.61
N LEU A 314 -5.81 25.98 -7.66
CA LEU A 314 -5.62 24.79 -6.83
C LEU A 314 -5.43 23.59 -7.76
N LEU A 315 -4.33 22.86 -7.59
CA LEU A 315 -4.09 21.63 -8.32
C LEU A 315 -4.92 20.50 -7.70
N ASN A 316 -5.68 19.80 -8.53
CA ASN A 316 -6.51 18.69 -8.10
C ASN A 316 -5.78 17.37 -8.35
N PHE A 317 -5.26 16.77 -7.28
CA PHE A 317 -4.61 15.49 -7.37
C PHE A 317 -5.60 14.37 -7.03
N VAL A 318 -5.53 13.27 -7.78
CA VAL A 318 -6.43 12.12 -7.65
C VAL A 318 -5.59 10.86 -7.46
N LEU A 319 -5.95 10.05 -6.47
CA LEU A 319 -5.36 8.76 -6.21
C LEU A 319 -6.28 7.65 -6.72
N SER A 320 -5.76 6.79 -7.61
CA SER A 320 -6.37 5.48 -7.86
C SER A 320 -5.78 4.49 -6.87
N SER A 321 -6.62 3.79 -6.11
CA SER A 321 -6.16 2.93 -5.01
C SER A 321 -6.48 1.45 -5.25
N TYR A 322 -5.58 0.56 -4.84
CA TYR A 322 -5.70 -0.89 -5.03
C TYR A 322 -5.25 -1.65 -3.79
N LEU A 323 -5.96 -2.73 -3.43
CA LEU A 323 -5.46 -3.70 -2.45
C LEU A 323 -4.35 -4.58 -3.06
N LEU A 324 -3.53 -5.23 -2.24
CA LEU A 324 -2.50 -6.16 -2.72
C LEU A 324 -3.06 -7.27 -3.62
N ASN A 325 -4.30 -7.72 -3.39
CA ASN A 325 -4.96 -8.75 -4.20
C ASN A 325 -5.46 -8.23 -5.56
N GLY A 326 -5.15 -6.98 -5.88
CA GLY A 326 -5.47 -6.33 -7.15
C GLY A 326 -6.87 -5.75 -7.25
N THR A 327 -7.70 -5.86 -6.20
CA THR A 327 -9.00 -5.19 -6.14
C THR A 327 -8.81 -3.68 -6.20
N TRP A 328 -9.46 -3.05 -7.17
CA TRP A 328 -9.50 -1.60 -7.30
C TRP A 328 -10.51 -1.00 -6.32
N LEU A 329 -10.06 -0.02 -5.53
CA LEU A 329 -10.85 0.65 -4.50
C LEU A 329 -11.52 1.93 -5.00
N GLY A 330 -11.24 2.35 -6.23
CA GLY A 330 -11.78 3.58 -6.81
C GLY A 330 -10.78 4.73 -6.84
N TYR A 331 -11.30 5.90 -7.22
CA TYR A 331 -10.58 7.17 -7.19
C TYR A 331 -10.94 7.96 -5.93
N ASN A 332 -9.92 8.50 -5.27
CA ASN A 332 -10.07 9.40 -4.14
C ASN A 332 -9.35 10.72 -4.42
N MET A 333 -9.97 11.83 -4.05
CA MET A 333 -9.32 13.14 -4.12
C MET A 333 -8.23 13.23 -3.07
N TRP A 334 -7.06 13.72 -3.45
CA TRP A 334 -5.97 13.96 -2.51
C TRP A 334 -6.20 15.24 -1.74
N THR A 335 -6.20 15.17 -0.41
CA THR A 335 -6.28 16.36 0.43
C THR A 335 -5.18 16.43 1.50
N SER A 336 -4.89 15.33 2.20
CA SER A 336 -3.91 15.30 3.30
C SER A 336 -3.14 13.98 3.46
N GLU A 337 -3.44 12.98 2.65
CA GLU A 337 -2.99 11.59 2.76
C GLU A 337 -1.45 11.42 2.65
N PHE A 338 -0.76 12.44 2.14
CA PHE A 338 0.71 12.49 2.02
C PHE A 338 1.47 12.96 3.25
N GLN A 339 0.76 13.47 4.24
CA GLN A 339 1.38 14.11 5.37
C GLN A 339 1.38 13.13 6.53
N LEU A 340 2.31 12.16 6.53
CA LEU A 340 2.55 11.25 7.68
C LEU A 340 2.75 12.02 8.99
N CYS A 341 3.22 13.26 8.89
CA CYS A 341 3.42 14.17 10.01
C CYS A 341 2.15 14.90 10.49
N GLY A 342 1.02 14.69 9.80
CA GLY A 342 -0.16 15.56 9.89
C GLY A 342 0.16 17.00 9.48
N ALA A 343 -0.82 17.89 9.43
CA ALA A 343 -0.54 19.32 9.28
C ALA A 343 -1.49 20.17 10.14
N PRO A 344 -1.04 21.37 10.56
CA PRO A 344 -1.91 22.33 11.22
C PRO A 344 -3.17 22.62 10.39
N LYS A 345 -4.30 22.76 11.07
CA LYS A 345 -5.61 23.07 10.47
C LYS A 345 -5.53 24.43 9.76
N GLY A 346 -5.43 24.42 8.43
CA GLY A 346 -5.27 25.61 7.57
C GLY A 346 -4.01 25.60 6.70
N ASP A 347 -3.01 24.77 7.05
CA ASP A 347 -1.74 24.67 6.31
C ASP A 347 -1.66 23.40 5.46
N GLY A 348 -2.37 22.34 5.85
CA GLY A 348 -2.42 21.08 5.12
C GLY A 348 -2.96 21.18 3.69
N SER A 349 -3.60 22.30 3.31
CA SER A 349 -4.07 22.58 1.95
C SER A 349 -3.16 23.46 1.11
N ARG A 350 -2.08 24.01 1.68
CA ARG A 350 -1.21 24.96 0.95
C ARG A 350 -0.39 24.29 -0.13
N TRP A 351 -0.07 23.02 0.03
CA TRP A 351 0.81 22.29 -0.88
C TRP A 351 0.25 22.11 -2.29
N TYR A 352 -1.08 22.12 -2.45
CA TYR A 352 -1.73 22.05 -3.76
C TYR A 352 -2.09 23.44 -4.33
N ARG A 353 -1.71 24.53 -3.66
CA ARG A 353 -1.87 25.89 -4.21
C ARG A 353 -0.77 26.19 -5.21
N VAL A 354 -1.15 26.73 -6.35
CA VAL A 354 -0.20 27.13 -7.40
C VAL A 354 0.77 28.18 -6.85
N GLY A 355 2.08 27.94 -7.02
CA GLY A 355 3.15 28.89 -6.70
C GLY A 355 3.59 28.92 -5.24
N TRP A 356 3.14 27.96 -4.42
CA TRP A 356 3.53 27.87 -3.01
C TRP A 356 4.44 26.68 -2.78
N ASN A 357 5.70 26.94 -2.39
CA ASN A 357 6.55 25.90 -1.83
C ASN A 357 5.99 25.45 -0.48
N TYR A 358 5.99 24.14 -0.25
CA TYR A 358 5.50 23.54 0.97
C TYR A 358 6.50 22.52 1.49
N LYS A 359 6.71 22.49 2.79
CA LYS A 359 7.48 21.43 3.44
C LYS A 359 6.86 21.14 4.80
N ASN A 360 6.69 19.86 5.06
CA ASN A 360 6.24 19.34 6.33
C ASN A 360 7.12 18.14 6.69
N SER A 361 7.67 18.14 7.89
CA SER A 361 8.58 17.10 8.33
C SER A 361 8.48 16.90 9.83
N CYS A 362 8.66 15.66 10.26
CA CYS A 362 8.58 15.24 11.64
C CYS A 362 9.47 14.03 11.88
N SER A 363 9.49 13.57 13.11
CA SER A 363 10.12 12.31 13.49
C SER A 363 9.04 11.37 14.01
N ILE A 364 8.84 10.26 13.30
CA ILE A 364 7.81 9.27 13.59
C ILE A 364 8.38 8.11 14.42
N LYS A 365 7.57 7.60 15.34
CA LYS A 365 7.85 6.35 16.07
C LYS A 365 7.27 5.16 15.33
N LEU A 366 7.86 3.98 15.52
CA LEU A 366 7.35 2.74 14.93
C LEU A 366 5.92 2.43 15.39
N GLU A 367 5.59 2.66 16.66
CA GLU A 367 4.25 2.41 17.20
C GLU A 367 3.20 3.30 16.52
N ALA A 368 3.53 4.57 16.27
CA ALA A 368 2.65 5.48 15.54
C ALA A 368 2.46 5.01 14.09
N LEU A 369 3.54 4.57 13.43
CA LEU A 369 3.49 4.03 12.08
C LEU A 369 2.63 2.75 11.99
N LEU A 370 2.78 1.84 12.96
CA LEU A 370 1.98 0.62 13.05
C LEU A 370 0.51 0.92 13.36
N ALA A 371 0.23 1.95 14.17
CA ALA A 371 -1.14 2.41 14.42
C ALA A 371 -1.78 3.04 13.17
N GLU A 372 -1.01 3.79 12.36
CA GLU A 372 -1.48 4.30 11.06
C GLU A 372 -1.79 3.17 10.08
N VAL A 373 -0.94 2.12 10.03
CA VAL A 373 -1.23 0.87 9.28
C VAL A 373 -2.51 0.19 9.79
N ALA A 374 -2.79 0.28 11.09
CA ALA A 374 -3.99 -0.31 11.67
C ALA A 374 -5.27 0.51 11.40
N ALA A 375 -5.19 1.85 11.29
CA ALA A 375 -6.36 2.73 11.36
C ALA A 375 -6.71 3.51 10.08
N ALA A 376 -5.73 3.99 9.31
CA ALA A 376 -6.01 5.12 8.39
C ALA A 376 -5.99 4.80 6.89
N PHE A 377 -5.40 3.68 6.45
CA PHE A 377 -5.12 3.47 5.02
C PHE A 377 -5.51 2.11 4.42
N THR A 378 -6.12 1.19 5.17
CA THR A 378 -5.88 -0.23 4.88
C THR A 378 -7.06 -1.10 4.46
N GLY A 379 -8.24 -0.55 4.17
CA GLY A 379 -9.35 -1.37 3.62
C GLY A 379 -9.55 -2.74 4.31
N ALA A 380 -9.31 -2.81 5.64
CA ALA A 380 -9.17 -4.01 6.50
C ALA A 380 -7.74 -4.47 6.93
N GLY A 381 -6.74 -3.59 7.04
CA GLY A 381 -5.40 -3.94 7.56
C GLY A 381 -4.40 -4.45 6.50
N ASP A 382 -4.68 -4.25 5.21
CA ASP A 382 -3.78 -4.59 4.10
C ASP A 382 -3.03 -3.37 3.53
N THR A 383 -1.90 -3.60 2.86
CA THR A 383 -1.15 -2.53 2.18
C THR A 383 -1.94 -2.04 0.96
N VAL A 384 -2.08 -0.71 0.83
CA VAL A 384 -2.76 -0.09 -0.31
C VAL A 384 -1.75 0.51 -1.26
N MET A 385 -1.89 0.15 -2.53
CA MET A 385 -1.10 0.67 -3.64
C MET A 385 -1.84 1.83 -4.28
N HIS A 386 -1.10 2.87 -4.63
CA HIS A 386 -1.63 4.10 -5.18
C HIS A 386 -0.99 4.41 -6.54
N GLU A 387 -1.80 4.90 -7.46
CA GLU A 387 -1.37 5.61 -8.65
C GLU A 387 -1.81 7.06 -8.51
N LEU A 388 -0.91 8.00 -8.78
CA LEU A 388 -1.18 9.42 -8.68
C LEU A 388 -1.53 10.02 -10.05
N PHE A 389 -2.54 10.88 -10.07
CA PHE A 389 -2.94 11.65 -11.23
C PHE A 389 -3.13 13.13 -10.88
N LEU A 390 -2.91 13.98 -11.88
CA LEU A 390 -3.35 15.37 -11.90
C LEU A 390 -4.61 15.49 -12.73
N GLN A 391 -5.66 16.08 -12.17
CA GLN A 391 -6.87 16.39 -12.91
C GLN A 391 -6.66 17.67 -13.74
N VAL A 392 -6.96 17.55 -15.03
CA VAL A 392 -6.91 18.66 -15.99
C VAL A 392 -8.27 18.74 -16.66
N GLY A 393 -8.94 19.88 -16.55
CA GLY A 393 -10.34 19.94 -16.96
C GLY A 393 -11.28 19.22 -15.99
N THR A 394 -12.49 18.93 -16.46
CA THR A 394 -13.49 18.17 -15.69
C THR A 394 -13.39 16.65 -15.88
N SER A 395 -12.65 16.17 -16.89
CA SER A 395 -12.73 14.77 -17.32
C SER A 395 -11.38 14.09 -17.64
N LYS A 396 -10.25 14.81 -17.61
CA LYS A 396 -8.94 14.22 -17.92
C LYS A 396 -8.09 14.05 -16.66
N LEU A 397 -7.46 12.89 -16.55
CA LEU A 397 -6.49 12.56 -15.52
C LEU A 397 -5.14 12.29 -16.20
N TYR A 398 -4.13 13.06 -15.84
CA TYR A 398 -2.76 12.87 -16.29
C TYR A 398 -1.99 12.11 -15.22
N PRO A 399 -1.49 10.89 -15.48
CA PRO A 399 -0.74 10.16 -14.47
C PRO A 399 0.55 10.90 -14.15
N ILE A 400 0.89 10.97 -12.87
CA ILE A 400 2.13 11.59 -12.40
C ILE A 400 3.16 10.49 -12.25
N PRO A 401 4.34 10.60 -12.89
CA PRO A 401 5.43 9.68 -12.71
C PRO A 401 5.99 9.75 -11.30
N VAL A 402 6.34 8.59 -10.77
CA VAL A 402 6.94 8.42 -9.45
C VAL A 402 8.37 7.96 -9.61
N LEU A 403 9.32 8.65 -9.00
CA LEU A 403 10.72 8.28 -8.99
C LEU A 403 11.08 7.73 -7.61
N ILE A 404 11.43 6.46 -7.52
CA ILE A 404 11.81 5.82 -6.26
C ILE A 404 13.33 5.86 -6.13
N THR A 405 13.84 6.73 -5.27
CA THR A 405 15.28 7.00 -5.14
C THR A 405 16.08 5.77 -4.69
N ASN A 406 15.45 4.85 -3.97
CA ASN A 406 16.04 3.57 -3.54
C ASN A 406 16.49 2.68 -4.70
N THR A 407 15.94 2.90 -5.90
CA THR A 407 16.11 2.03 -7.07
C THR A 407 16.99 2.64 -8.15
N ILE A 408 17.32 3.93 -8.02
CA ILE A 408 18.11 4.66 -9.01
C ILE A 408 19.57 4.24 -8.90
N THR A 409 20.06 3.50 -9.88
CA THR A 409 21.47 3.12 -10.01
C THR A 409 22.25 4.09 -10.89
N GLU A 410 21.57 4.83 -11.79
CA GLU A 410 22.17 5.83 -12.67
C GLU A 410 21.40 7.16 -12.62
N THR A 411 22.06 8.24 -12.20
CA THR A 411 21.46 9.58 -12.01
C THR A 411 21.55 10.46 -13.26
N THR A 412 22.12 9.96 -14.35
CA THR A 412 22.54 10.78 -15.50
C THR A 412 21.46 10.99 -16.57
N VAL A 413 20.33 10.27 -16.51
CA VAL A 413 19.23 10.43 -17.46
C VAL A 413 17.96 10.86 -16.73
N ALA A 414 17.51 12.08 -17.00
CA ALA A 414 16.28 12.63 -16.42
C ALA A 414 15.09 11.70 -16.72
N ASN A 415 14.37 11.30 -15.67
CA ASN A 415 13.19 10.41 -15.70
C ASN A 415 13.46 8.93 -16.02
N SER A 416 14.72 8.49 -16.17
CA SER A 416 15.02 7.06 -16.26
C SER A 416 14.68 6.38 -14.93
N GLY A 417 13.90 5.30 -14.98
CA GLY A 417 13.46 4.57 -13.79
C GLY A 417 12.21 5.12 -13.10
N ALA A 418 11.44 6.00 -13.74
CA ALA A 418 10.14 6.40 -13.22
C ALA A 418 9.12 5.25 -13.30
N VAL A 419 8.26 5.15 -12.29
CA VAL A 419 7.25 4.10 -12.10
C VAL A 419 5.89 4.70 -11.73
N ARG A 420 4.82 3.92 -11.82
CA ARG A 420 3.43 4.42 -11.71
C ARG A 420 2.78 4.18 -10.35
N ARG A 421 3.12 3.08 -9.67
CA ARG A 421 2.54 2.69 -8.37
C ARG A 421 3.50 2.90 -7.22
N PHE A 422 2.95 3.23 -6.06
CA PHE A 422 3.68 3.37 -4.81
C PHE A 422 2.75 3.07 -3.63
N PHE A 423 3.30 2.95 -2.43
CA PHE A 423 2.54 2.80 -1.18
C PHE A 423 3.09 3.74 -0.11
N PHE A 424 2.30 4.05 0.93
CA PHE A 424 2.77 4.92 2.02
C PHE A 424 3.53 4.16 3.08
N VAL A 425 2.92 3.07 3.52
CA VAL A 425 3.42 2.22 4.59
C VAL A 425 3.08 0.79 4.22
N ASP A 426 4.01 -0.12 4.45
CA ASP A 426 3.85 -1.54 4.22
C ASP A 426 4.46 -2.36 5.36
N GLY A 427 3.67 -3.22 5.98
CA GLY A 427 4.16 -4.28 6.86
C GLY A 427 3.99 -5.68 6.26
N ARG A 428 3.34 -5.82 5.11
CA ARG A 428 2.96 -7.12 4.55
C ARG A 428 4.17 -7.81 3.92
N LEU A 429 5.00 -7.08 3.19
CA LEU A 429 6.21 -7.64 2.59
C LEU A 429 7.17 -8.16 3.67
N GLY A 430 7.28 -7.44 4.78
CA GLY A 430 8.12 -7.77 5.93
C GLY A 430 7.58 -8.89 6.83
N PHE A 431 6.40 -9.43 6.57
CA PHE A 431 5.84 -10.53 7.35
C PHE A 431 6.30 -11.88 6.80
N SER A 432 7.01 -12.67 7.61
CA SER A 432 7.47 -14.01 7.20
C SER A 432 6.41 -15.07 7.47
N ALA A 433 6.02 -15.81 6.44
CA ALA A 433 5.18 -17.00 6.58
C ALA A 433 5.91 -18.15 7.29
N GLN A 434 7.25 -18.16 7.29
CA GLN A 434 8.03 -19.19 7.97
C GLN A 434 8.07 -18.93 9.48
N SER A 435 8.43 -17.71 9.91
CA SER A 435 8.51 -17.37 11.34
C SER A 435 7.17 -16.92 11.94
N GLN A 436 6.13 -16.77 11.12
CA GLN A 436 4.80 -16.26 11.52
C GLN A 436 4.90 -14.93 12.29
N GLY A 437 5.75 -14.04 11.80
CA GLY A 437 6.05 -12.78 12.49
C GLY A 437 6.45 -11.65 11.54
N LEU A 438 6.15 -10.43 11.97
CA LEU A 438 6.58 -9.20 11.31
C LEU A 438 8.07 -8.99 11.60
N GLN A 439 8.86 -8.85 10.54
CA GLN A 439 10.31 -8.62 10.64
C GLN A 439 10.71 -7.21 10.20
N ALA A 440 9.93 -6.57 9.31
CA ALA A 440 10.17 -5.21 8.89
C ALA A 440 8.89 -4.45 8.49
N VAL A 441 8.94 -3.12 8.57
CA VAL A 441 7.90 -2.20 8.08
C VAL A 441 8.54 -1.13 7.22
N GLN A 442 8.14 -1.03 5.96
CA GLN A 442 8.57 0.01 5.03
C GLN A 442 7.64 1.21 5.09
N TYR A 443 8.19 2.41 4.89
CA TYR A 443 7.40 3.63 4.77
C TYR A 443 8.10 4.67 3.91
N ALA A 444 7.32 5.59 3.34
CA ALA A 444 7.83 6.73 2.60
C ALA A 444 8.46 7.75 3.57
N ALA A 445 9.78 7.75 3.69
CA ALA A 445 10.52 8.63 4.60
C ALA A 445 10.68 10.05 4.06
N ASP A 446 10.75 10.20 2.75
CA ASP A 446 10.74 11.50 2.09
C ASP A 446 9.91 11.42 0.81
N MET A 447 8.98 12.34 0.65
CA MET A 447 8.15 12.50 -0.53
C MET A 447 8.25 13.93 -1.04
N GLN A 448 8.61 14.10 -2.30
CA GLN A 448 8.78 15.41 -2.91
C GLN A 448 8.02 15.49 -4.22
N LEU A 449 7.04 16.38 -4.32
CA LEU A 449 6.36 16.71 -5.56
C LEU A 449 7.01 17.92 -6.22
N ASN A 450 7.53 17.73 -7.43
CA ASN A 450 8.19 18.77 -8.21
C ASN A 450 7.25 19.26 -9.31
N ILE A 451 6.97 20.56 -9.30
CA ILE A 451 6.12 21.23 -10.28
C ILE A 451 6.98 22.26 -11.00
N VAL A 452 7.06 22.15 -12.31
CA VAL A 452 7.89 23.04 -13.14
C VAL A 452 6.99 23.91 -14.02
N LEU A 453 7.09 25.22 -13.85
CA LEU A 453 6.45 26.20 -14.71
C LEU A 453 7.17 26.28 -16.06
N ARG A 454 6.39 26.25 -17.13
CA ARG A 454 6.89 26.33 -18.51
C ARG A 454 7.28 27.77 -18.85
N ARG A 455 8.29 27.92 -19.70
CA ARG A 455 8.64 29.24 -20.25
C ARG A 455 7.58 29.78 -21.20
N SER A 456 6.97 28.91 -22.01
CA SER A 456 5.96 29.30 -22.98
C SER A 456 4.91 28.19 -23.19
N PRO A 457 3.62 28.49 -22.98
CA PRO A 457 3.11 29.72 -22.36
C PRO A 457 3.42 29.75 -20.84
N ARG A 458 3.60 30.95 -20.26
CA ARG A 458 4.10 31.15 -18.88
C ARG A 458 3.10 30.76 -17.79
N ASP A 459 1.84 30.61 -18.17
CA ASP A 459 0.75 30.15 -17.32
C ASP A 459 0.59 28.63 -17.38
N SER A 460 1.52 27.85 -17.95
CA SER A 460 1.41 26.38 -18.00
C SER A 460 2.49 25.69 -17.18
N ILE A 461 2.21 24.45 -16.77
CA ILE A 461 3.19 23.58 -16.11
C ILE A 461 3.48 22.34 -16.95
N TYR A 462 4.65 21.76 -16.71
CA TYR A 462 4.97 20.39 -17.12
C TYR A 462 4.21 19.37 -16.26
N VAL A 463 4.15 18.11 -16.71
CA VAL A 463 3.57 17.04 -15.88
C VAL A 463 4.42 16.95 -14.61
N PRO A 464 3.83 17.14 -13.41
CA PRO A 464 4.59 17.08 -12.16
C PRO A 464 5.26 15.72 -12.00
N GLN A 465 6.32 15.65 -11.20
CA GLN A 465 6.96 14.39 -10.82
C GLN A 465 6.95 14.23 -9.31
N LEU A 466 6.54 13.06 -8.85
CA LEU A 466 6.67 12.67 -7.46
C LEU A 466 7.99 11.92 -7.28
N THR A 467 8.79 12.29 -6.29
CA THR A 467 9.97 11.55 -5.86
C THR A 467 9.71 10.97 -4.48
N ILE A 468 10.06 9.70 -4.29
CA ILE A 468 9.86 8.99 -3.02
C ILE A 468 11.17 8.33 -2.61
N THR A 469 11.56 8.54 -1.36
CA THR A 469 12.60 7.77 -0.68
C THR A 469 11.94 6.93 0.40
N TYR A 470 12.03 5.62 0.28
CA TYR A 470 11.60 4.68 1.30
C TYR A 470 12.67 4.46 2.37
N SER A 471 12.21 4.24 3.58
CA SER A 471 12.99 3.71 4.70
C SER A 471 12.22 2.56 5.32
N ALA A 472 12.87 1.78 6.17
CA ALA A 472 12.24 0.60 6.76
C ALA A 472 12.67 0.40 8.20
N TRP A 473 11.74 0.06 9.08
CA TRP A 473 12.00 -0.37 10.44
C TRP A 473 12.23 -1.87 10.49
N GLU A 474 13.20 -2.32 11.28
CA GLU A 474 13.28 -3.72 11.71
C GLU A 474 12.39 -3.89 12.96
N THR A 475 11.57 -4.93 12.99
CA THR A 475 10.60 -5.18 14.08
C THR A 475 10.91 -6.44 14.88
N ASN A 476 11.85 -7.27 14.41
CA ASN A 476 12.22 -8.51 15.10
C ASN A 476 13.61 -8.37 15.72
N THR A 477 13.70 -8.29 17.04
CA THR A 477 14.97 -8.26 17.80
C THR A 477 15.64 -9.63 17.95
N LEU A 478 15.04 -10.71 17.42
CA LEU A 478 15.61 -12.07 17.43
C LEU A 478 16.48 -12.36 16.21
N SER A 479 16.64 -11.41 15.28
CA SER A 479 17.69 -11.52 14.28
C SER A 479 19.04 -11.52 15.02
N THR A 480 19.90 -12.51 14.76
CA THR A 480 21.23 -12.63 15.40
C THR A 480 22.19 -11.49 15.04
N ILE A 481 21.70 -10.50 14.30
CA ILE A 481 22.40 -9.26 13.99
C ILE A 481 22.19 -8.34 15.19
N ASN A 482 23.10 -8.43 16.16
CA ASN A 482 23.21 -7.51 17.29
C ASN A 482 23.28 -6.05 16.78
N LEU A 483 22.14 -5.39 16.67
CA LEU A 483 22.02 -3.96 16.47
C LEU A 483 21.32 -3.40 17.70
N ALA A 484 22.03 -2.52 18.39
CA ALA A 484 21.71 -1.93 19.68
C ALA A 484 20.19 -1.87 19.98
N SER A 485 19.82 -2.52 21.08
CA SER A 485 18.49 -2.63 21.69
C SER A 485 17.87 -1.30 22.18
N ASP A 486 18.15 -0.18 21.52
CA ASP A 486 17.59 1.14 21.82
C ASP A 486 16.32 1.46 20.97
N THR A 487 15.79 0.45 20.26
CA THR A 487 14.88 0.56 19.11
C THR A 487 13.41 0.87 19.40
N ILE A 488 12.93 0.79 20.65
CA ILE A 488 11.51 1.02 21.00
C ILE A 488 11.16 2.53 21.05
N ASN A 489 12.14 3.41 21.22
CA ASN A 489 11.90 4.87 21.25
C ASN A 489 12.65 5.64 20.17
N ALA A 490 13.35 4.94 19.28
CA ALA A 490 13.93 5.58 18.12
C ALA A 490 12.82 6.34 17.37
N GLN A 491 13.15 7.51 16.85
CA GLN A 491 12.29 8.22 15.93
C GLN A 491 13.03 8.32 14.62
N ARG A 492 12.31 8.17 13.52
CA ARG A 492 12.89 8.29 12.17
C ARG A 492 12.23 9.42 11.41
N PRO A 493 12.97 10.11 10.54
CA PRO A 493 12.42 11.22 9.79
C PRO A 493 11.31 10.73 8.84
N ALA A 494 10.27 11.54 8.74
CA ALA A 494 9.27 11.51 7.68
C ALA A 494 9.10 12.94 7.16
N SER A 495 8.91 13.09 5.86
CA SER A 495 8.96 14.38 5.18
C SER A 495 8.08 14.36 3.93
N PHE A 496 7.29 15.41 3.75
CA PHE A 496 6.55 15.69 2.53
C PHE A 496 6.81 17.13 2.09
N SER A 497 7.15 17.33 0.83
CA SER A 497 7.40 18.65 0.27
C SER A 497 6.85 18.82 -1.13
N VAL A 498 6.55 20.06 -1.48
CA VAL A 498 6.19 20.50 -2.82
C VAL A 498 7.10 21.65 -3.19
N THR A 499 7.72 21.55 -4.36
CA THR A 499 8.57 22.61 -4.88
C THR A 499 8.07 23.09 -6.24
N TYR A 500 8.02 24.41 -6.39
CA TYR A 500 7.79 25.09 -7.64
C TYR A 500 9.12 25.60 -8.17
N ALA A 501 9.47 25.18 -9.38
CA ALA A 501 10.62 25.68 -10.10
C ALA A 501 10.18 26.30 -11.42
N ASN A 502 10.99 27.25 -11.90
CA ASN A 502 10.92 27.69 -13.29
C ASN A 502 11.89 26.82 -14.12
N GLU A 503 11.65 26.70 -15.43
CA GLU A 503 12.68 26.17 -16.32
C GLU A 503 14.03 26.90 -16.13
N PRO A 504 15.17 26.19 -16.12
CA PRO A 504 16.49 26.77 -15.78
C PRO A 504 16.88 28.04 -16.57
N ASP A 505 16.42 28.20 -17.82
CA ASP A 505 16.71 29.35 -18.68
C ASP A 505 15.86 30.62 -18.38
N LEU A 506 14.96 30.57 -17.38
CA LEU A 506 14.26 31.77 -16.89
C LEU A 506 15.07 32.51 -15.81
N ASN A 507 15.87 31.79 -15.02
CA ASN A 507 16.69 32.39 -13.96
C ASN A 507 17.88 33.20 -14.52
N SER A 508 18.33 32.88 -15.74
CA SER A 508 19.44 33.54 -16.44
C SER A 508 19.05 34.81 -17.20
N ARG A 509 17.74 35.10 -17.35
CA ARG A 509 17.23 36.24 -18.16
C ARG A 509 16.42 37.25 -17.36
N PHE A 510 16.35 37.08 -16.05
CA PHE A 510 15.71 38.03 -15.12
C PHE A 510 16.71 39.02 -14.51
N TRP A 511 17.99 38.94 -14.87
CA TRP A 511 19.06 39.85 -14.48
C TRP A 511 19.71 40.46 -15.72
#